data_AF-A0A850GI92-F1
#
_entry.id   AF-A0A850GI92-F1
#
_cell.length_a   1.000
_cell.length_b   1.000
_cell.length_c   1.000
_cell.angle_alpha   90.00
_cell.angle_beta   90.00
_cell.angle_gamma   90.00
#
_symmetry.space_group_name_H-M   'P 1'
#
loop_
_entity.id
_entity.type
_entity.pdbx_description
1 polymer ?
#
loop_
_entity_poly.entity_id
_entity_poly.type
_entity_poly.pdbx_seq_one_letter_code
_entity_poly.pdbx_strand_id
1 'polypeptide(L)'
;MMKQYNLHLFTGLCSLSLLLSTGCSDDSTSDDGVIDESGDTSTDDDVGTTTDTDTDTDTDDDVGTTDTDGTDTDTGSTEETDSGTEETDTGTEETDTGSTAICGDMVIEDGEECEGEDFNGLTCADVGFMDGDLACADDCMFDYSGCNETVCGDGMQAGFEACDLEDFGDVSCESLGYTGGTLTCAEDCSAYDEAECFIADCGNGEIEGDEQCDGDVGELTCVDAGYGSGELGCNEDCTFNVELCDPCGNGVIDEGELCDGEALGDATCESEGFESGDLACNETCDAFVTDACVEGDGWWGYDFESGDMSAEWVLSGNADWYASTTSPNNGTYTGENGDIGNSQTSTMAVTLDFTQDGDVTFWYRVSTEVNYDYLRFYIDGTLQNEWSGVVAWSEISYPITTGQHTLTWTYYKDISVSSNSDTVWVDDITTEGGVLP
;
A
#
# COMPACT_ATOMS: atom_id res chain seq x y z
N MET A 1 4.78 65.12 9.22
CA MET A 1 3.76 65.21 10.29
C MET A 1 3.94 64.00 11.18
N MET A 2 4.31 64.24 12.44
CA MET A 2 4.59 63.25 13.48
C MET A 2 3.31 62.68 14.10
N LYS A 3 3.33 61.41 14.49
CA LYS A 3 2.65 60.79 15.66
C LYS A 3 3.47 59.52 15.98
N GLN A 4 4.35 59.43 16.98
CA GLN A 4 4.24 59.47 18.46
C GLN A 4 3.59 58.22 19.15
N TYR A 5 4.48 57.46 19.82
CA TYR A 5 4.48 56.83 21.16
C TYR A 5 3.56 55.66 21.55
N ASN A 6 4.19 54.52 21.95
CA ASN A 6 4.37 53.98 23.32
C ASN A 6 4.85 52.50 23.19
N LEU A 7 6.05 52.05 23.55
CA LEU A 7 6.74 51.91 24.86
C LEU A 7 5.90 51.24 25.97
N HIS A 8 6.17 49.96 26.24
CA HIS A 8 6.07 49.41 27.59
C HIS A 8 7.23 48.44 27.88
N LEU A 9 8.01 48.84 28.88
CA LEU A 9 9.00 48.12 29.65
C LEU A 9 8.34 46.99 30.46
N PHE A 10 8.96 45.82 30.57
CA PHE A 10 8.92 45.02 31.80
C PHE A 10 10.29 44.44 32.10
N THR A 11 10.93 45.04 33.11
CA THR A 11 12.10 44.53 33.82
C THR A 11 11.65 43.60 34.95
N GLY A 12 12.34 42.49 35.16
CA GLY A 12 12.14 41.63 36.33
C GLY A 12 13.33 40.71 36.58
N LEU A 13 14.38 41.22 37.21
CA LEU A 13 15.40 40.42 37.90
C LEU A 13 14.96 40.23 39.36
N CYS A 14 14.97 39.00 39.87
CA CYS A 14 15.19 38.76 41.29
C CYS A 14 15.95 37.45 41.51
N SER A 15 16.92 37.53 42.42
CA SER A 15 18.02 36.62 42.66
C SER A 15 17.73 35.51 43.68
N LEU A 16 18.46 34.40 43.53
CA LEU A 16 19.27 33.70 44.55
C LEU A 16 18.63 33.22 45.86
N SER A 17 18.58 31.88 46.06
CA SER A 17 19.37 31.19 47.10
C SER A 17 19.09 29.68 47.23
N LEU A 18 20.17 28.94 47.02
CA LEU A 18 20.65 27.66 47.59
C LEU A 18 19.96 27.09 48.86
N LEU A 19 19.71 25.77 48.87
CA LEU A 19 19.94 24.87 50.02
C LEU A 19 20.00 23.38 49.57
N LEU A 20 21.03 22.67 50.05
CA LEU A 20 21.39 21.26 49.83
C LEU A 20 20.50 20.29 50.62
N SER A 21 20.30 19.04 50.16
CA SER A 21 21.02 17.84 50.67
C SER A 21 20.42 16.51 50.18
N THR A 22 21.26 15.71 49.52
CA THR A 22 21.49 14.24 49.64
C THR A 22 20.41 13.32 50.21
N GLY A 23 20.13 12.25 49.44
CA GLY A 23 19.68 10.93 49.92
C GLY A 23 20.03 9.86 48.89
N CYS A 24 21.08 9.08 49.18
CA CYS A 24 21.53 7.90 48.43
C CYS A 24 20.83 6.62 48.93
N SER A 25 20.99 5.57 48.13
CA SER A 25 20.97 4.13 48.41
C SER A 25 19.66 3.39 48.19
N ASP A 26 19.64 2.15 47.72
CA ASP A 26 20.54 1.23 46.96
C ASP A 26 19.72 -0.08 46.84
N ASP A 27 20.23 -1.03 46.05
CA ASP A 27 19.97 -2.49 46.12
C ASP A 27 18.62 -3.00 45.60
N SER A 28 18.52 -4.14 44.90
CA SER A 28 19.43 -5.08 44.23
C SER A 28 18.56 -6.26 43.82
N THR A 29 18.81 -6.89 42.67
CA THR A 29 19.23 -8.31 42.55
C THR A 29 18.90 -8.85 41.16
N SER A 30 19.98 -9.18 40.46
CA SER A 30 20.14 -10.29 39.52
C SER A 30 19.44 -11.59 39.95
N ASP A 31 18.90 -12.35 39.00
CA ASP A 31 18.93 -13.81 39.09
C ASP A 31 19.16 -14.43 37.71
N ASP A 32 20.15 -15.31 37.67
CA ASP A 32 20.56 -16.18 36.56
C ASP A 32 19.60 -17.36 36.43
N GLY A 33 19.41 -17.90 35.23
CA GLY A 33 18.64 -19.13 35.05
C GLY A 33 18.76 -19.75 33.66
N VAL A 34 19.92 -20.33 33.39
CA VAL A 34 20.19 -21.19 32.21
C VAL A 34 19.68 -22.63 32.48
N ILE A 35 19.29 -23.31 31.38
CA ILE A 35 19.18 -24.77 31.09
C ILE A 35 18.13 -25.64 31.85
N ASP A 36 17.20 -26.22 31.08
CA ASP A 36 17.18 -27.69 30.86
C ASP A 36 16.50 -28.06 29.53
N GLU A 37 17.07 -29.08 28.89
CA GLU A 37 16.64 -29.72 27.66
C GLU A 37 15.65 -30.87 27.91
N SER A 38 14.74 -31.06 26.96
CA SER A 38 14.35 -32.39 26.44
C SER A 38 13.56 -32.10 25.14
N GLY A 39 13.95 -32.49 23.94
CA GLY A 39 14.61 -33.73 23.54
C GLY A 39 13.54 -34.72 23.07
N ASP A 40 13.14 -34.65 21.79
CA ASP A 40 12.95 -35.89 21.03
C ASP A 40 13.14 -35.63 19.52
N THR A 41 13.74 -36.64 18.93
CA THR A 41 14.41 -36.75 17.65
C THR A 41 13.54 -37.51 16.65
N SER A 42 13.52 -37.08 15.39
CA SER A 42 13.60 -38.03 14.27
C SER A 42 14.14 -37.34 13.02
N THR A 43 15.41 -37.60 12.76
CA THR A 43 16.04 -37.47 11.44
C THR A 43 15.56 -38.60 10.54
N ASP A 44 15.29 -38.31 9.28
CA ASP A 44 15.94 -39.03 8.19
C ASP A 44 15.99 -38.13 6.94
N ASP A 45 17.20 -38.06 6.40
CA ASP A 45 17.65 -37.31 5.24
C ASP A 45 16.94 -37.74 3.95
N ASP A 46 16.66 -36.80 3.04
CA ASP A 46 17.29 -36.91 1.72
C ASP A 46 17.30 -35.58 0.94
N VAL A 47 18.37 -35.44 0.17
CA VAL A 47 18.90 -34.23 -0.44
C VAL A 47 18.20 -33.87 -1.77
N GLY A 48 17.99 -32.58 -2.03
CA GLY A 48 17.97 -32.06 -3.41
C GLY A 48 17.13 -30.81 -3.67
N THR A 49 17.81 -29.65 -3.74
CA THR A 49 17.57 -28.45 -4.59
C THR A 49 16.67 -28.69 -5.82
N THR A 50 15.71 -27.85 -6.26
CA THR A 50 15.76 -26.43 -6.68
C THR A 50 14.33 -25.86 -6.94
N THR A 51 14.17 -24.54 -6.74
CA THR A 51 13.36 -23.51 -7.46
C THR A 51 12.07 -23.83 -8.24
N ASP A 52 11.02 -23.06 -7.87
CA ASP A 52 10.06 -22.25 -8.66
C ASP A 52 9.12 -22.80 -9.75
N THR A 53 7.92 -22.23 -9.65
CA THR A 53 6.95 -21.77 -10.67
C THR A 53 5.76 -22.63 -11.08
N ASP A 54 4.65 -21.89 -11.18
CA ASP A 54 3.28 -22.21 -11.53
C ASP A 54 3.07 -22.96 -12.84
N THR A 55 1.93 -23.65 -12.91
CA THR A 55 1.35 -24.14 -14.16
C THR A 55 -0.17 -24.00 -14.15
N ASP A 56 -0.65 -23.00 -14.90
CA ASP A 56 -1.91 -23.05 -15.64
C ASP A 56 -1.79 -24.06 -16.79
N THR A 57 -2.90 -24.70 -17.14
CA THR A 57 -2.99 -25.62 -18.29
C THR A 57 -3.87 -25.07 -19.39
N ASP A 58 -3.24 -24.78 -20.52
CA ASP A 58 -3.82 -24.61 -21.85
C ASP A 58 -4.36 -25.94 -22.43
N THR A 59 -5.32 -25.83 -23.34
CA THR A 59 -5.33 -26.68 -24.54
C THR A 59 -5.77 -25.86 -25.75
N ASP A 60 -4.83 -25.73 -26.68
CA ASP A 60 -4.93 -25.23 -28.05
C ASP A 60 -5.80 -26.13 -28.93
N ASP A 61 -6.37 -25.56 -30.00
CA ASP A 61 -5.99 -25.99 -31.36
C ASP A 61 -6.48 -25.02 -32.45
N ASP A 62 -5.54 -24.72 -33.35
CA ASP A 62 -5.50 -23.64 -34.34
C ASP A 62 -5.77 -24.16 -35.79
N VAL A 63 -6.04 -23.20 -36.69
CA VAL A 63 -5.90 -23.21 -38.17
C VAL A 63 -6.98 -23.94 -38.99
N GLY A 64 -7.59 -23.43 -40.07
CA GLY A 64 -7.43 -22.20 -40.85
C GLY A 64 -7.90 -22.40 -42.31
N THR A 65 -8.57 -21.37 -42.86
CA THR A 65 -8.60 -20.92 -44.29
C THR A 65 -9.47 -21.57 -45.40
N THR A 66 -10.34 -20.70 -45.97
CA THR A 66 -10.60 -20.32 -47.39
C THR A 66 -11.45 -21.14 -48.38
N ASP A 67 -12.46 -20.41 -48.92
CA ASP A 67 -12.85 -20.19 -50.34
C ASP A 67 -13.93 -21.04 -51.07
N THR A 68 -14.99 -20.33 -51.50
CA THR A 68 -15.72 -20.34 -52.82
C THR A 68 -16.40 -21.64 -53.32
N ASP A 69 -17.50 -21.71 -54.09
CA ASP A 69 -18.49 -20.82 -54.73
C ASP A 69 -19.55 -21.76 -55.42
N GLY A 70 -20.79 -21.30 -55.61
CA GLY A 70 -21.83 -21.85 -56.53
C GLY A 70 -22.49 -23.20 -56.18
N THR A 71 -23.78 -23.50 -56.43
CA THR A 71 -24.82 -22.91 -57.30
C THR A 71 -26.21 -23.52 -56.96
N ASP A 72 -27.24 -22.66 -56.92
CA ASP A 72 -28.55 -22.74 -57.63
C ASP A 72 -29.49 -23.97 -57.46
N THR A 73 -30.67 -23.80 -56.84
CA THR A 73 -31.98 -23.64 -57.55
C THR A 73 -33.20 -23.67 -56.60
N ASP A 74 -34.13 -22.75 -56.90
CA ASP A 74 -35.44 -22.42 -56.32
C ASP A 74 -36.37 -23.57 -55.88
N THR A 75 -37.26 -23.31 -54.90
CA THR A 75 -38.66 -22.87 -55.14
C THR A 75 -39.47 -22.88 -53.83
N GLY A 76 -40.18 -21.79 -53.52
CA GLY A 76 -41.55 -21.91 -53.00
C GLY A 76 -41.89 -21.26 -51.66
N SER A 77 -42.30 -20.00 -51.77
CA SER A 77 -43.50 -19.42 -51.13
C SER A 77 -43.48 -18.97 -49.65
N THR A 78 -43.43 -17.64 -49.52
CA THR A 78 -44.41 -16.76 -48.83
C THR A 78 -44.69 -16.93 -47.34
N GLU A 79 -44.14 -15.98 -46.58
CA GLU A 79 -44.87 -14.86 -45.97
C GLU A 79 -46.01 -15.13 -44.97
N GLU A 80 -45.69 -14.71 -43.75
CA GLU A 80 -46.36 -13.66 -42.97
C GLU A 80 -47.36 -14.04 -41.88
N THR A 81 -47.05 -13.39 -40.76
CA THR A 81 -47.89 -13.07 -39.62
C THR A 81 -49.22 -12.42 -40.05
N ASP A 82 -50.30 -12.68 -39.30
CA ASP A 82 -51.49 -11.84 -39.37
C ASP A 82 -52.04 -11.55 -37.97
N SER A 83 -52.17 -10.25 -37.70
CA SER A 83 -52.94 -9.66 -36.61
C SER A 83 -54.35 -9.40 -37.12
N GLY A 84 -55.35 -9.83 -36.36
CA GLY A 84 -56.75 -9.68 -36.76
C GLY A 84 -57.20 -8.23 -36.96
N THR A 85 -58.33 -8.06 -37.64
CA THR A 85 -59.54 -7.43 -37.09
C THR A 85 -60.72 -7.69 -38.04
N GLU A 86 -61.81 -8.12 -37.42
CA GLU A 86 -63.25 -8.15 -37.77
C GLU A 86 -63.73 -7.83 -39.19
N GLU A 87 -64.59 -8.72 -39.70
CA GLU A 87 -65.82 -8.32 -40.39
C GLU A 87 -66.97 -9.28 -40.06
N THR A 88 -68.15 -8.68 -39.96
CA THR A 88 -69.46 -9.26 -39.72
C THR A 88 -69.85 -10.30 -40.77
N ASP A 89 -70.43 -11.45 -40.39
CA ASP A 89 -71.54 -11.99 -41.18
C ASP A 89 -72.51 -12.85 -40.37
N THR A 90 -73.75 -12.56 -40.70
CA THR A 90 -75.05 -13.16 -40.45
C THR A 90 -75.13 -14.52 -39.76
N GLY A 91 -75.96 -14.52 -38.71
CA GLY A 91 -76.54 -15.71 -38.13
C GLY A 91 -77.20 -16.59 -39.20
N THR A 92 -76.69 -17.81 -39.27
CA THR A 92 -77.46 -18.95 -39.75
C THR A 92 -77.66 -19.82 -38.52
N GLU A 93 -78.92 -19.95 -38.12
CA GLU A 93 -79.32 -20.90 -37.09
C GLU A 93 -79.04 -22.31 -37.61
N GLU A 94 -77.93 -22.88 -37.14
CA GLU A 94 -77.80 -24.32 -37.07
C GLU A 94 -78.41 -24.73 -35.74
N THR A 95 -79.61 -25.27 -35.83
CA THR A 95 -80.21 -26.10 -34.81
C THR A 95 -79.29 -27.32 -34.62
N ASP A 96 -78.26 -27.19 -33.79
CA ASP A 96 -77.60 -28.38 -33.28
C ASP A 96 -78.37 -28.85 -32.05
N THR A 97 -79.18 -29.85 -32.35
CA THR A 97 -79.73 -30.82 -31.43
C THR A 97 -78.78 -31.03 -30.26
N GLY A 98 -79.25 -30.73 -29.03
CA GLY A 98 -78.43 -30.84 -27.83
C GLY A 98 -77.52 -32.07 -27.87
N SER A 99 -76.21 -31.81 -27.96
CA SER A 99 -75.26 -32.67 -27.29
C SER A 99 -75.58 -32.46 -25.82
N THR A 100 -76.34 -33.38 -25.23
CA THR A 100 -76.15 -33.65 -23.82
C THR A 100 -74.68 -33.98 -23.71
N ALA A 101 -73.84 -33.04 -23.26
CA ALA A 101 -72.42 -33.30 -22.99
C ALA A 101 -72.32 -34.69 -22.33
N ILE A 102 -71.67 -35.61 -23.04
CA ILE A 102 -71.66 -37.03 -22.67
C ILE A 102 -70.34 -37.31 -21.98
N CYS A 103 -70.41 -37.25 -20.64
CA CYS A 103 -69.26 -37.59 -19.84
C CYS A 103 -68.68 -38.99 -20.16
N GLY A 104 -67.37 -39.04 -20.39
CA GLY A 104 -66.60 -40.25 -20.65
C GLY A 104 -66.41 -40.57 -22.14
N ASP A 105 -66.58 -39.59 -23.04
CA ASP A 105 -66.35 -39.74 -24.47
C ASP A 105 -64.96 -39.29 -24.96
N MET A 106 -64.11 -38.84 -24.03
CA MET A 106 -62.73 -38.38 -24.24
C MET A 106 -62.61 -37.05 -25.00
N VAL A 107 -63.65 -36.23 -25.04
CA VAL A 107 -63.63 -34.88 -25.63
C VAL A 107 -64.29 -33.89 -24.69
N ILE A 108 -63.55 -32.92 -24.15
CA ILE A 108 -64.13 -31.91 -23.25
C ILE A 108 -65.08 -30.99 -24.05
N GLU A 109 -66.39 -31.08 -23.80
CA GLU A 109 -67.44 -30.25 -24.42
C GLU A 109 -67.89 -29.09 -23.51
N ASP A 110 -68.73 -28.19 -24.04
CA ASP A 110 -69.29 -27.06 -23.28
C ASP A 110 -70.21 -27.56 -22.16
N GLY A 111 -69.73 -27.49 -20.91
CA GLY A 111 -70.42 -27.99 -19.72
C GLY A 111 -69.67 -29.08 -18.94
N GLU A 112 -68.54 -29.56 -19.44
CA GLU A 112 -67.64 -30.52 -18.78
C GLU A 112 -66.36 -29.81 -18.30
N GLU A 113 -65.87 -30.17 -17.13
CA GLU A 113 -64.62 -29.62 -16.57
C GLU A 113 -63.41 -30.52 -16.90
N CYS A 114 -63.63 -31.80 -17.17
CA CYS A 114 -62.62 -32.81 -17.47
C CYS A 114 -63.22 -34.00 -18.24
N GLU A 115 -62.37 -34.83 -18.84
CA GLU A 115 -62.76 -36.06 -19.55
C GLU A 115 -61.76 -37.19 -19.28
N GLY A 116 -62.12 -38.17 -18.44
CA GLY A 116 -61.23 -39.27 -18.09
C GLY A 116 -59.95 -38.81 -17.38
N GLU A 117 -58.79 -38.92 -18.06
CA GLU A 117 -57.49 -38.40 -17.58
C GLU A 117 -57.12 -37.05 -18.20
N ASP A 118 -57.98 -36.48 -19.05
CA ASP A 118 -57.80 -35.14 -19.61
C ASP A 118 -58.40 -34.09 -18.67
N PHE A 119 -57.52 -33.38 -17.97
CA PHE A 119 -57.87 -32.32 -17.00
C PHE A 119 -57.70 -30.91 -17.60
N ASN A 120 -57.67 -30.80 -18.94
CA ASN A 120 -57.37 -29.53 -19.64
C ASN A 120 -56.01 -28.93 -19.24
N GLY A 121 -55.05 -29.80 -18.89
CA GLY A 121 -53.71 -29.43 -18.44
C GLY A 121 -53.61 -28.95 -16.99
N LEU A 122 -54.70 -29.02 -16.21
CA LEU A 122 -54.71 -28.65 -14.79
C LEU A 122 -54.30 -29.83 -13.90
N THR A 123 -53.65 -29.51 -12.79
CA THR A 123 -53.28 -30.43 -11.71
C THR A 123 -53.94 -30.00 -10.40
N CYS A 124 -53.84 -30.81 -9.34
CA CYS A 124 -54.26 -30.39 -7.99
C CYS A 124 -53.59 -29.08 -7.57
N ALA A 125 -52.32 -28.87 -7.94
CA ALA A 125 -51.59 -27.62 -7.69
C ALA A 125 -52.22 -26.42 -8.40
N ASP A 126 -52.63 -26.58 -9.66
CA ASP A 126 -53.20 -25.49 -10.47
C ASP A 126 -54.59 -25.04 -9.98
N VAL A 127 -55.30 -25.91 -9.25
CA VAL A 127 -56.65 -25.65 -8.72
C VAL A 127 -56.66 -25.39 -7.20
N GLY A 128 -55.47 -25.19 -6.60
CA GLY A 128 -55.32 -24.64 -5.24
C GLY A 128 -55.12 -25.66 -4.12
N PHE A 129 -54.70 -26.88 -4.44
CA PHE A 129 -54.29 -27.92 -3.49
C PHE A 129 -52.76 -28.09 -3.51
N MET A 130 -52.16 -28.69 -2.48
CA MET A 130 -50.70 -28.82 -2.39
C MET A 130 -50.10 -29.73 -3.47
N ASP A 131 -50.69 -30.92 -3.63
CA ASP A 131 -50.32 -31.96 -4.59
C ASP A 131 -51.48 -32.98 -4.62
N GLY A 132 -51.31 -34.06 -5.36
CA GLY A 132 -52.22 -35.19 -5.40
C GLY A 132 -52.71 -35.50 -6.80
N ASP A 133 -53.59 -36.49 -6.87
CA ASP A 133 -54.13 -36.99 -8.14
C ASP A 133 -55.49 -36.34 -8.38
N LEU A 134 -55.53 -35.34 -9.27
CA LEU A 134 -56.78 -34.74 -9.73
C LEU A 134 -57.51 -35.81 -10.55
N ALA A 135 -58.77 -36.08 -10.22
CA ALA A 135 -59.57 -37.07 -10.90
C ALA A 135 -60.78 -36.42 -11.59
N CYS A 136 -61.31 -37.11 -12.60
CA CYS A 136 -62.56 -36.73 -13.23
C CYS A 136 -63.69 -37.63 -12.75
N ALA A 137 -64.75 -37.04 -12.19
CA ALA A 137 -65.91 -37.80 -11.71
C ALA A 137 -66.80 -38.29 -12.87
N ASP A 138 -67.71 -39.22 -12.57
CA ASP A 138 -68.68 -39.78 -13.55
C ASP A 138 -69.68 -38.73 -14.11
N ASP A 139 -69.70 -37.52 -13.54
CA ASP A 139 -70.45 -36.36 -14.01
C ASP A 139 -69.58 -35.27 -14.66
N CYS A 140 -68.31 -35.59 -14.97
CA CYS A 140 -67.32 -34.75 -15.65
C CYS A 140 -67.03 -33.42 -14.95
N MET A 141 -67.25 -33.40 -13.64
CA MET A 141 -66.72 -32.38 -12.73
C MET A 141 -65.41 -32.87 -12.13
N PHE A 142 -64.54 -31.94 -11.73
CA PHE A 142 -63.32 -32.30 -11.02
C PHE A 142 -63.65 -32.98 -9.67
N ASP A 143 -63.01 -34.13 -9.42
CA ASP A 143 -62.99 -34.80 -8.12
C ASP A 143 -61.68 -34.46 -7.40
N TYR A 144 -61.79 -33.57 -6.42
CA TYR A 144 -60.68 -33.13 -5.59
C TYR A 144 -60.34 -34.10 -4.45
N SER A 145 -61.04 -35.24 -4.30
CA SER A 145 -60.82 -36.16 -3.18
C SER A 145 -59.44 -36.83 -3.18
N GLY A 146 -58.76 -36.86 -4.33
CA GLY A 146 -57.37 -37.27 -4.49
C GLY A 146 -56.35 -36.14 -4.32
N CYS A 147 -56.81 -34.89 -4.19
CA CYS A 147 -55.95 -33.74 -3.90
C CYS A 147 -55.73 -33.61 -2.39
N ASN A 148 -54.50 -33.28 -2.01
CA ASN A 148 -54.16 -33.02 -0.62
C ASN A 148 -54.48 -31.55 -0.29
N GLU A 149 -55.31 -31.33 0.74
CA GLU A 149 -55.59 -30.00 1.27
C GLU A 149 -54.29 -29.30 1.67
N THR A 150 -54.23 -27.98 1.48
CA THR A 150 -53.15 -27.12 1.98
C THR A 150 -53.13 -27.18 3.51
N VAL A 151 -51.99 -27.54 4.10
CA VAL A 151 -51.83 -27.71 5.55
C VAL A 151 -50.89 -26.65 6.09
N CYS A 152 -51.48 -25.56 6.58
CA CYS A 152 -50.73 -24.55 7.29
C CYS A 152 -49.93 -25.15 8.47
N GLY A 153 -48.65 -24.83 8.53
CA GLY A 153 -47.70 -25.29 9.52
C GLY A 153 -46.89 -26.52 9.12
N ASP A 154 -46.87 -26.90 7.84
CA ASP A 154 -46.11 -28.06 7.37
C ASP A 154 -44.73 -27.72 6.77
N GLY A 155 -44.43 -26.42 6.71
CA GLY A 155 -43.14 -25.85 6.31
C GLY A 155 -42.97 -25.69 4.80
N MET A 156 -44.04 -25.81 3.99
CA MET A 156 -43.99 -25.48 2.56
C MET A 156 -45.15 -24.57 2.15
N GLN A 157 -44.82 -23.41 1.57
CA GLN A 157 -45.79 -22.50 0.98
C GLN A 157 -46.42 -23.15 -0.26
N ALA A 158 -47.72 -23.50 -0.19
CA ALA A 158 -48.42 -24.11 -1.32
C ALA A 158 -49.89 -23.67 -1.47
N GLY A 159 -50.42 -23.77 -2.70
CA GLY A 159 -51.82 -23.47 -3.00
C GLY A 159 -52.22 -22.02 -2.69
N PHE A 160 -53.18 -21.82 -1.78
CA PHE A 160 -53.69 -20.49 -1.39
C PHE A 160 -53.01 -19.90 -0.14
N GLU A 161 -51.98 -20.55 0.40
CA GLU A 161 -51.23 -20.03 1.54
C GLU A 161 -50.37 -18.85 1.10
N ALA A 162 -50.44 -17.75 1.85
CA ALA A 162 -49.55 -16.62 1.67
C ALA A 162 -48.12 -16.99 2.08
N CYS A 163 -47.96 -17.85 3.09
CA CYS A 163 -46.70 -18.33 3.65
C CYS A 163 -46.96 -19.61 4.45
N ASP A 164 -45.91 -20.34 4.85
CA ASP A 164 -46.01 -21.43 5.83
C ASP A 164 -44.80 -21.42 6.77
N LEU A 165 -45.02 -21.13 8.05
CA LEU A 165 -43.95 -20.98 9.06
C LEU A 165 -42.88 -19.96 8.62
N GLU A 166 -41.72 -20.46 8.18
CA GLU A 166 -40.57 -19.69 7.71
C GLU A 166 -40.46 -19.68 6.16
N ASP A 167 -41.36 -20.37 5.46
CA ASP A 167 -41.45 -20.37 4.01
C ASP A 167 -42.34 -19.22 3.53
N PHE A 168 -41.70 -18.13 3.11
CA PHE A 168 -42.35 -16.91 2.61
C PHE A 168 -42.32 -16.81 1.07
N GLY A 169 -41.78 -17.82 0.38
CA GLY A 169 -41.43 -17.71 -1.03
C GLY A 169 -40.39 -16.61 -1.27
N ASP A 170 -40.60 -15.78 -2.31
CA ASP A 170 -39.74 -14.64 -2.65
C ASP A 170 -40.13 -13.33 -1.92
N VAL A 171 -40.95 -13.41 -0.87
CA VAL A 171 -41.43 -12.23 -0.11
C VAL A 171 -40.57 -11.99 1.14
N SER A 172 -40.21 -10.72 1.36
CA SER A 172 -39.46 -10.26 2.54
C SER A 172 -40.02 -8.91 3.02
N CYS A 173 -39.62 -8.44 4.19
CA CYS A 173 -40.00 -7.10 4.65
C CYS A 173 -39.63 -6.02 3.62
N GLU A 174 -38.48 -6.15 2.97
CA GLU A 174 -38.00 -5.23 1.93
C GLU A 174 -38.87 -5.24 0.68
N SER A 175 -39.33 -6.43 0.23
CA SER A 175 -40.22 -6.51 -0.93
C SER A 175 -41.63 -6.00 -0.65
N LEU A 176 -42.03 -5.93 0.62
CA LEU A 176 -43.28 -5.30 1.09
C LEU A 176 -43.15 -3.79 1.36
N GLY A 177 -41.96 -3.21 1.18
CA GLY A 177 -41.72 -1.76 1.27
C GLY A 177 -41.22 -1.26 2.63
N TYR A 178 -40.80 -2.17 3.50
CA TYR A 178 -40.02 -1.86 4.71
C TYR A 178 -38.53 -1.79 4.36
N THR A 179 -37.68 -1.29 5.26
CA THR A 179 -36.22 -1.29 5.05
C THR A 179 -35.55 -2.50 5.69
N GLY A 180 -36.27 -3.25 6.53
CA GLY A 180 -35.78 -4.48 7.15
C GLY A 180 -36.77 -5.06 8.16
N GLY A 181 -36.29 -6.04 8.93
CA GLY A 181 -37.04 -6.71 9.99
C GLY A 181 -37.24 -8.20 9.73
N THR A 182 -38.03 -8.84 10.58
CA THR A 182 -38.35 -10.28 10.46
C THR A 182 -39.78 -10.44 10.00
N LEU A 183 -39.98 -11.00 8.81
CA LEU A 183 -41.32 -11.36 8.35
C LEU A 183 -41.73 -12.67 9.06
N THR A 184 -42.97 -12.75 9.53
CA THR A 184 -43.51 -13.98 10.10
C THR A 184 -44.79 -14.37 9.38
N CYS A 185 -45.22 -15.63 9.53
CA CYS A 185 -46.44 -16.11 8.94
C CYS A 185 -47.59 -16.12 9.95
N ALA A 186 -48.77 -15.65 9.57
CA ALA A 186 -49.96 -15.76 10.42
C ALA A 186 -50.25 -17.25 10.74
N GLU A 187 -50.81 -17.53 11.92
CA GLU A 187 -51.12 -18.91 12.37
C GLU A 187 -52.08 -19.67 11.44
N ASP A 188 -52.80 -18.97 10.57
CA ASP A 188 -53.72 -19.53 9.57
C ASP A 188 -53.19 -19.45 8.13
N CYS A 189 -51.93 -19.05 7.95
CA CYS A 189 -51.23 -18.93 6.67
C CYS A 189 -51.92 -18.02 5.64
N SER A 190 -52.90 -17.23 6.06
CA SER A 190 -53.71 -16.41 5.15
C SER A 190 -53.05 -15.07 4.78
N ALA A 191 -52.03 -14.67 5.53
CA ALA A 191 -51.30 -13.43 5.35
C ALA A 191 -49.90 -13.50 5.97
N TYR A 192 -49.02 -12.65 5.46
CA TYR A 192 -47.78 -12.30 6.15
C TYR A 192 -48.09 -11.43 7.36
N ASP A 193 -47.38 -11.67 8.46
CA ASP A 193 -47.39 -10.82 9.65
C ASP A 193 -46.14 -9.91 9.63
N GLU A 194 -46.41 -8.63 9.34
CA GLU A 194 -45.43 -7.55 9.18
C GLU A 194 -45.10 -6.85 10.51
N ALA A 195 -45.57 -7.36 11.66
CA ALA A 195 -45.41 -6.68 12.95
C ALA A 195 -43.95 -6.49 13.41
N GLU A 196 -43.04 -7.34 12.94
CA GLU A 196 -41.59 -7.25 13.20
C GLU A 196 -40.81 -6.69 12.00
N CYS A 197 -41.51 -6.21 10.95
CA CYS A 197 -40.91 -5.39 9.91
C CYS A 197 -40.81 -3.93 10.38
N PHE A 198 -39.72 -3.24 10.02
CA PHE A 198 -39.50 -1.84 10.40
C PHE A 198 -39.05 -0.98 9.22
N ILE A 199 -39.32 0.32 9.31
CA ILE A 199 -38.70 1.34 8.48
C ILE A 199 -37.62 1.97 9.36
N ALA A 200 -36.37 1.82 8.96
CA ALA A 200 -35.19 2.38 9.60
C ALA A 200 -35.38 3.89 9.55
N ASP A 201 -35.50 4.48 10.74
CA ASP A 201 -35.85 5.88 10.94
C ASP A 201 -34.72 6.51 11.74
N CYS A 202 -33.94 7.36 11.07
CA CYS A 202 -32.80 7.98 11.68
C CYS A 202 -33.17 8.90 12.86
N GLY A 203 -32.49 8.71 13.98
CA GLY A 203 -32.65 9.38 15.27
C GLY A 203 -33.70 8.76 16.20
N ASN A 204 -34.01 7.46 16.09
CA ASN A 204 -35.07 6.80 16.87
C ASN A 204 -34.59 6.14 18.19
N GLY A 205 -33.29 6.05 18.40
CA GLY A 205 -32.56 5.43 19.51
C GLY A 205 -31.98 4.04 19.24
N GLU A 206 -32.19 3.44 18.07
CA GLU A 206 -31.78 2.08 17.70
C GLU A 206 -31.05 2.10 16.34
N ILE A 207 -29.97 1.31 16.19
CA ILE A 207 -29.31 1.12 14.89
C ILE A 207 -29.96 -0.07 14.19
N GLU A 208 -30.67 0.18 13.09
CA GLU A 208 -31.51 -0.81 12.42
C GLU A 208 -31.22 -0.90 10.91
N GLY A 209 -31.25 -2.10 10.35
CA GLY A 209 -31.02 -2.30 8.90
C GLY A 209 -29.62 -1.86 8.46
N ASP A 210 -29.56 -0.94 7.49
CA ASP A 210 -28.33 -0.42 6.86
C ASP A 210 -27.78 0.86 7.55
N GLU A 211 -28.33 1.27 8.69
CA GLU A 211 -27.86 2.44 9.43
C GLU A 211 -26.43 2.23 9.97
N GLN A 212 -25.55 3.22 9.77
CA GLN A 212 -24.20 3.20 10.34
C GLN A 212 -24.20 3.78 11.77
N CYS A 213 -25.15 4.66 12.06
CA CYS A 213 -25.36 5.36 13.32
C CYS A 213 -26.82 5.80 13.40
N ASP A 214 -27.30 6.32 14.53
CA ASP A 214 -28.71 6.66 14.71
C ASP A 214 -28.90 8.05 15.36
N GLY A 215 -28.50 9.09 14.60
CA GLY A 215 -28.40 10.48 15.06
C GLY A 215 -27.25 10.76 16.06
N ASP A 216 -26.76 9.72 16.75
CA ASP A 216 -25.53 9.69 17.54
C ASP A 216 -24.69 8.48 17.13
N VAL A 217 -23.36 8.61 17.26
CA VAL A 217 -22.40 7.54 16.92
C VAL A 217 -22.00 6.70 18.13
N GLY A 218 -22.47 7.06 19.33
CA GLY A 218 -22.20 6.31 20.56
C GLY A 218 -20.72 6.34 20.95
N GLU A 219 -20.12 5.16 21.13
CA GLU A 219 -18.68 5.02 21.46
C GLU A 219 -17.78 4.92 20.22
N LEU A 220 -18.36 4.94 19.01
CA LEU A 220 -17.60 4.87 17.76
C LEU A 220 -16.81 6.15 17.53
N THR A 221 -15.65 5.99 16.91
CA THR A 221 -14.70 7.05 16.61
C THR A 221 -14.34 7.06 15.14
N CYS A 222 -13.67 8.11 14.69
CA CYS A 222 -13.13 8.17 13.32
C CYS A 222 -12.21 6.98 13.00
N VAL A 223 -11.53 6.41 14.00
CA VAL A 223 -10.71 5.19 13.85
C VAL A 223 -11.57 3.99 13.46
N ASP A 224 -12.75 3.84 14.04
CA ASP A 224 -13.69 2.76 13.68
C ASP A 224 -14.26 2.94 12.27
N ALA A 225 -14.28 4.19 11.78
CA ALA A 225 -14.67 4.54 10.41
C ALA A 225 -13.50 4.52 9.40
N GLY A 226 -12.28 4.17 9.81
CA GLY A 226 -11.11 4.04 8.94
C GLY A 226 -10.22 5.28 8.80
N TYR A 227 -10.37 6.27 9.69
CA TYR A 227 -9.60 7.51 9.73
C TYR A 227 -8.65 7.53 10.93
N GLY A 228 -7.57 8.30 10.90
CA GLY A 228 -6.58 8.28 11.97
C GLY A 228 -7.06 8.97 13.25
N SER A 229 -7.81 10.07 13.14
CA SER A 229 -8.34 10.79 14.30
C SER A 229 -9.55 11.69 13.96
N GLY A 230 -9.97 12.55 14.90
CA GLY A 230 -11.06 13.50 14.71
C GLY A 230 -12.35 13.16 15.45
N GLU A 231 -13.43 13.84 15.08
CA GLU A 231 -14.76 13.67 15.66
C GLU A 231 -15.71 13.05 14.62
N LEU A 232 -16.20 11.83 14.91
CA LEU A 232 -17.16 11.15 14.05
C LEU A 232 -18.57 11.65 14.39
N GLY A 233 -19.33 12.04 13.36
CA GLY A 233 -20.72 12.42 13.52
C GLY A 233 -21.68 11.42 12.85
N CYS A 234 -22.97 11.69 12.98
CA CYS A 234 -24.02 10.96 12.28
C CYS A 234 -24.84 11.92 11.41
N ASN A 235 -25.03 11.60 10.13
CA ASN A 235 -25.86 12.39 9.22
C ASN A 235 -27.35 12.12 9.45
N GLU A 236 -28.22 12.97 8.87
CA GLU A 236 -29.68 12.79 8.92
C GLU A 236 -30.17 11.55 8.16
N ASP A 237 -29.34 10.99 7.27
CA ASP A 237 -29.58 9.74 6.56
C ASP A 237 -28.91 8.52 7.24
N CYS A 238 -28.43 8.70 8.47
CA CYS A 238 -27.81 7.65 9.29
C CYS A 238 -26.55 7.02 8.68
N THR A 239 -25.91 7.74 7.76
CA THR A 239 -24.52 7.49 7.38
C THR A 239 -23.56 8.20 8.31
N PHE A 240 -22.33 7.68 8.45
CA PHE A 240 -21.30 8.38 9.20
C PHE A 240 -20.97 9.74 8.58
N ASN A 241 -20.97 10.77 9.42
CA ASN A 241 -20.42 12.08 9.07
C ASN A 241 -18.92 12.09 9.39
N VAL A 242 -18.11 12.06 8.35
CA VAL A 242 -16.65 12.04 8.43
C VAL A 242 -16.01 13.40 8.13
N GLU A 243 -16.79 14.50 8.04
CA GLU A 243 -16.25 15.83 7.69
C GLU A 243 -15.26 16.38 8.72
N LEU A 244 -15.33 15.89 9.97
CA LEU A 244 -14.43 16.26 11.06
C LEU A 244 -13.45 15.13 11.42
N CYS A 245 -13.40 14.07 10.62
CA CYS A 245 -12.37 13.06 10.71
C CYS A 245 -11.11 13.53 9.99
N ASP A 246 -9.97 13.21 10.59
CA ASP A 246 -8.65 13.47 10.04
C ASP A 246 -8.12 12.14 9.47
N PRO A 247 -7.78 12.07 8.17
CA PRO A 247 -7.17 10.86 7.61
C PRO A 247 -5.85 10.52 8.31
N CYS A 248 -5.12 11.52 8.80
CA CYS A 248 -3.79 11.35 9.35
C CYS A 248 -3.76 10.46 10.59
N GLY A 249 -2.97 9.39 10.50
CA GLY A 249 -2.75 8.38 11.53
C GLY A 249 -3.46 7.06 11.28
N ASN A 250 -4.02 6.81 10.09
CA ASN A 250 -4.69 5.55 9.74
C ASN A 250 -3.72 4.50 9.16
N GLY A 251 -2.45 4.85 8.95
CA GLY A 251 -1.40 3.99 8.41
C GLY A 251 -1.41 3.86 6.88
N VAL A 252 -2.14 4.73 6.17
CA VAL A 252 -2.24 4.79 4.71
C VAL A 252 -2.00 6.23 4.27
N ILE A 253 -1.23 6.44 3.20
CA ILE A 253 -1.03 7.79 2.65
C ILE A 253 -2.22 8.16 1.77
N ASP A 254 -3.11 9.00 2.29
CA ASP A 254 -4.32 9.48 1.61
C ASP A 254 -4.06 10.73 0.74
N GLU A 255 -5.05 11.13 -0.07
CA GLU A 255 -4.92 12.34 -0.90
C GLU A 255 -4.78 13.60 -0.03
N GLY A 256 -3.61 14.23 -0.12
CA GLY A 256 -3.28 15.44 0.63
C GLY A 256 -2.25 15.22 1.74
N GLU A 257 -1.91 13.97 2.04
CA GLU A 257 -0.87 13.60 2.98
C GLU A 257 0.48 13.43 2.29
N LEU A 258 1.54 13.79 3.00
CA LEU A 258 2.92 13.50 2.61
C LEU A 258 3.36 12.12 3.13
N CYS A 259 2.82 11.69 4.26
CA CYS A 259 3.11 10.46 4.98
C CYS A 259 1.98 10.15 5.96
N ASP A 260 1.91 8.94 6.52
CA ASP A 260 1.01 8.59 7.62
C ASP A 260 1.69 7.61 8.59
N GLY A 261 2.06 8.09 9.78
CA GLY A 261 2.71 7.25 10.78
C GLY A 261 4.03 6.64 10.26
N GLU A 262 4.05 5.32 10.08
CA GLU A 262 5.19 4.59 9.47
C GLU A 262 5.09 4.49 7.94
N ALA A 263 3.95 4.83 7.34
CA ALA A 263 3.78 4.91 5.90
C ALA A 263 4.44 6.18 5.37
N LEU A 264 5.72 6.09 5.03
CA LEU A 264 6.53 7.21 4.49
C LEU A 264 6.62 7.19 2.95
N GLY A 265 6.01 6.19 2.30
CA GLY A 265 6.17 5.94 0.87
C GLY A 265 7.60 5.49 0.56
N ASP A 266 8.23 6.13 -0.41
CA ASP A 266 9.65 5.91 -0.75
C ASP A 266 10.60 6.87 0.00
N ALA A 267 10.07 7.72 0.89
CA ALA A 267 10.88 8.71 1.58
C ALA A 267 11.73 8.07 2.68
N THR A 268 13.00 8.44 2.68
CA THR A 268 14.00 8.09 3.70
C THR A 268 14.79 9.33 4.09
N CYS A 269 15.55 9.25 5.19
CA CYS A 269 16.49 10.31 5.56
C CYS A 269 17.43 10.66 4.40
N GLU A 270 17.91 9.67 3.64
CA GLU A 270 18.75 9.87 2.46
C GLU A 270 18.05 10.66 1.34
N SER A 271 16.77 10.38 1.11
CA SER A 271 15.98 11.11 0.11
C SER A 271 15.73 12.57 0.51
N GLU A 272 15.68 12.85 1.82
CA GLU A 272 15.55 14.19 2.40
C GLU A 272 16.90 14.92 2.58
N GLY A 273 18.00 14.31 2.14
CA GLY A 273 19.34 14.93 2.10
C GLY A 273 20.24 14.62 3.29
N PHE A 274 19.90 13.63 4.10
CA PHE A 274 20.71 13.14 5.22
C PHE A 274 21.53 11.90 4.81
N GLU A 275 22.46 11.43 5.64
CA GLU A 275 23.28 10.25 5.30
C GLU A 275 22.60 8.94 5.71
N SER A 276 21.87 8.96 6.82
CA SER A 276 21.16 7.79 7.36
C SER A 276 20.15 8.24 8.43
N GLY A 277 19.52 7.29 9.12
CA GLY A 277 18.67 7.53 10.28
C GLY A 277 17.23 7.09 10.06
N ASP A 278 16.39 7.38 11.05
CA ASP A 278 14.97 7.02 11.02
C ASP A 278 14.15 8.28 10.70
N LEU A 279 13.54 8.29 9.51
CA LEU A 279 12.59 9.33 9.12
C LEU A 279 11.24 9.02 9.77
N ALA A 280 10.50 10.03 10.21
CA ALA A 280 9.17 9.85 10.79
C ALA A 280 8.16 10.81 10.16
N CYS A 281 6.87 10.48 10.27
CA CYS A 281 5.79 11.37 9.88
C CYS A 281 5.36 12.27 11.05
N ASN A 282 4.99 13.52 10.77
CA ASN A 282 4.45 14.40 11.80
C ASN A 282 2.96 14.12 12.06
N GLU A 283 2.44 14.62 13.19
CA GLU A 283 1.04 14.40 13.62
C GLU A 283 -0.03 15.01 12.71
N THR A 284 0.37 15.84 11.74
CA THR A 284 -0.52 16.48 10.76
C THR A 284 -0.31 15.96 9.33
N CYS A 285 0.55 14.95 9.16
CA CYS A 285 0.85 14.28 7.90
C CYS A 285 1.28 15.22 6.75
N ASP A 286 1.74 16.43 7.04
CA ASP A 286 2.12 17.46 6.06
C ASP A 286 3.63 17.72 6.02
N ALA A 287 4.41 17.06 6.88
CA ALA A 287 5.86 17.14 6.89
C ALA A 287 6.52 15.88 7.48
N PHE A 288 7.74 15.60 7.01
CA PHE A 288 8.60 14.63 7.68
C PHE A 288 9.29 15.25 8.90
N VAL A 289 9.43 14.44 9.95
CA VAL A 289 10.22 14.73 11.13
C VAL A 289 11.62 14.16 10.92
N THR A 290 12.61 15.04 10.84
CA THR A 290 14.01 14.68 10.54
C THR A 290 14.92 14.68 11.76
N ASP A 291 14.37 14.83 12.97
CA ASP A 291 15.14 14.91 14.23
C ASP A 291 15.96 13.64 14.52
N ALA A 292 15.56 12.49 13.96
CA ALA A 292 16.27 11.22 14.06
C ALA A 292 17.06 10.86 12.78
N CYS A 293 17.10 11.76 11.79
CA CYS A 293 18.03 11.67 10.68
C CYS A 293 19.43 12.09 11.11
N VAL A 294 20.43 11.42 10.55
CA VAL A 294 21.84 11.70 10.78
C VAL A 294 22.34 12.57 9.63
N GLU A 295 22.64 13.83 9.93
CA GLU A 295 23.46 14.66 9.04
C GLU A 295 24.83 13.99 8.94
N GLY A 296 25.31 13.73 7.72
CA GLY A 296 26.58 13.03 7.55
C GLY A 296 27.70 13.75 8.29
N ASP A 297 28.54 12.99 8.99
CA ASP A 297 29.45 13.43 10.07
C ASP A 297 30.60 14.39 9.63
N GLY A 298 30.42 15.10 8.52
CA GLY A 298 31.46 15.88 7.88
C GLY A 298 32.64 14.99 7.50
N TRP A 299 32.39 13.84 6.89
CA TRP A 299 33.48 13.00 6.42
C TRP A 299 33.69 13.17 4.91
N TRP A 300 34.82 13.77 4.54
CA TRP A 300 35.34 13.69 3.19
C TRP A 300 36.61 12.83 3.20
N GLY A 301 36.73 11.95 2.20
CA GLY A 301 37.91 11.14 1.99
C GLY A 301 38.20 10.87 0.53
N TYR A 302 39.46 10.54 0.23
CA TYR A 302 39.92 10.25 -1.12
C TYR A 302 41.07 9.23 -1.10
N ASP A 303 40.83 8.07 -1.69
CA ASP A 303 41.75 6.92 -1.76
C ASP A 303 42.30 6.66 -3.19
N PHE A 304 41.95 7.52 -4.16
CA PHE A 304 42.39 7.44 -5.55
C PHE A 304 41.93 6.18 -6.33
N GLU A 305 41.10 5.32 -5.75
CA GLU A 305 40.73 4.02 -6.34
C GLU A 305 39.83 4.12 -7.58
N SER A 306 39.29 5.30 -7.87
CA SER A 306 38.66 5.62 -9.16
C SER A 306 39.64 5.55 -10.34
N GLY A 307 40.95 5.58 -10.08
CA GLY A 307 42.00 5.52 -11.10
C GLY A 307 42.21 6.82 -11.88
N ASP A 308 41.56 7.90 -11.46
CA ASP A 308 41.64 9.25 -12.04
C ASP A 308 41.51 10.30 -10.92
N MET A 309 42.02 11.52 -11.15
CA MET A 309 41.78 12.67 -10.27
C MET A 309 40.39 13.24 -10.54
N SER A 310 39.54 13.30 -9.51
CA SER A 310 38.17 13.84 -9.58
C SER A 310 38.14 15.37 -9.78
N ALA A 311 36.95 15.91 -10.09
CA ALA A 311 36.78 17.29 -10.55
C ALA A 311 36.98 18.36 -9.46
N GLU A 312 36.88 17.98 -8.19
CA GLU A 312 37.13 18.84 -7.02
C GLU A 312 38.61 19.19 -6.83
N TRP A 313 39.52 18.42 -7.42
CA TRP A 313 40.96 18.69 -7.33
C TRP A 313 41.37 19.86 -8.22
N VAL A 314 42.02 20.85 -7.62
CA VAL A 314 42.71 21.93 -8.32
C VAL A 314 44.16 21.52 -8.52
N LEU A 315 44.48 21.09 -9.74
CA LEU A 315 45.83 20.70 -10.16
C LEU A 315 46.60 21.91 -10.69
N SER A 316 47.87 22.05 -10.32
CA SER A 316 48.71 23.15 -10.78
C SER A 316 50.21 22.85 -10.71
N GLY A 317 51.01 23.76 -11.26
CA GLY A 317 52.46 23.64 -11.33
C GLY A 317 52.93 23.39 -12.76
N ASN A 318 53.98 22.59 -12.90
CA ASN A 318 54.63 22.26 -14.17
C ASN A 318 54.14 20.94 -14.77
N ALA A 319 53.62 20.04 -13.94
CA ALA A 319 52.93 18.82 -14.33
C ALA A 319 51.88 18.49 -13.27
N ASP A 320 50.76 17.90 -13.70
CA ASP A 320 49.64 17.58 -12.82
C ASP A 320 49.92 16.32 -12.00
N TRP A 321 49.37 16.25 -10.79
CA TRP A 321 49.25 15.00 -10.05
C TRP A 321 48.28 14.06 -10.77
N TYR A 322 48.43 12.76 -10.58
CA TYR A 322 47.58 11.75 -11.19
C TYR A 322 47.43 10.52 -10.29
N ALA A 323 46.35 9.77 -10.48
CA ALA A 323 46.17 8.47 -9.85
C ALA A 323 47.09 7.45 -10.54
N SER A 324 47.94 6.80 -9.75
CA SER A 324 49.00 5.92 -10.20
C SER A 324 48.86 4.54 -9.56
N THR A 325 49.32 3.50 -10.25
CA THR A 325 49.39 2.13 -9.67
C THR A 325 50.76 1.84 -9.06
N THR A 326 51.63 2.85 -8.98
CA THR A 326 52.97 2.64 -8.42
C THR A 326 52.96 2.84 -6.90
N SER A 327 53.35 1.79 -6.18
CA SER A 327 53.53 1.81 -4.73
C SER A 327 52.30 2.21 -3.89
N PRO A 328 51.06 1.79 -4.19
CA PRO A 328 49.88 2.17 -3.40
C PRO A 328 50.02 1.78 -1.93
N ASN A 329 49.43 2.57 -1.03
CA ASN A 329 49.38 2.25 0.40
C ASN A 329 48.36 1.14 0.65
N ASN A 330 47.17 1.33 0.09
CA ASN A 330 46.04 0.43 0.12
C ASN A 330 45.42 0.36 -1.28
N GLY A 331 44.67 -0.69 -1.59
CA GLY A 331 44.02 -0.80 -2.90
C GLY A 331 44.99 -0.92 -4.10
N THR A 332 44.59 -0.36 -5.23
CA THR A 332 45.25 -0.47 -6.53
C THR A 332 45.94 0.83 -6.94
N TYR A 333 45.38 1.98 -6.56
CA TYR A 333 45.78 3.30 -6.98
C TYR A 333 46.30 4.13 -5.79
N THR A 334 46.97 5.23 -6.11
CA THR A 334 47.51 6.19 -5.14
C THR A 334 47.74 7.52 -5.85
N GLY A 335 47.77 8.63 -5.12
CA GLY A 335 48.11 9.93 -5.68
C GLY A 335 49.61 10.04 -5.90
N GLU A 336 50.05 10.32 -7.13
CA GLU A 336 51.45 10.52 -7.49
C GLU A 336 51.68 11.89 -8.13
N ASN A 337 52.81 12.54 -7.81
CA ASN A 337 53.19 13.79 -8.46
C ASN A 337 53.45 13.61 -9.96
N GLY A 338 53.24 14.67 -10.73
CA GLY A 338 53.62 14.70 -12.15
C GLY A 338 55.13 14.69 -12.37
N ASP A 339 55.58 14.22 -13.54
CA ASP A 339 56.99 14.22 -13.94
C ASP A 339 57.50 15.66 -14.15
N ILE A 340 58.42 16.10 -13.28
CA ILE A 340 58.95 17.46 -13.24
C ILE A 340 60.49 17.46 -13.18
N GLY A 341 61.09 18.49 -13.79
CA GLY A 341 62.52 18.77 -13.75
C GLY A 341 62.94 19.67 -12.58
N ASN A 342 64.17 20.17 -12.63
CA ASN A 342 64.73 21.03 -11.59
C ASN A 342 63.98 22.36 -11.47
N SER A 343 63.81 22.86 -10.24
CA SER A 343 63.15 24.13 -9.92
C SER A 343 61.70 24.21 -10.39
N GLN A 344 61.03 23.06 -10.44
CA GLN A 344 59.63 22.92 -10.83
C GLN A 344 58.82 22.36 -9.67
N THR A 345 57.49 22.47 -9.81
CA THR A 345 56.52 21.97 -8.83
C THR A 345 55.45 21.15 -9.50
N SER A 346 54.87 20.21 -8.76
CA SER A 346 53.60 19.55 -9.09
C SER A 346 52.69 19.65 -7.86
N THR A 347 51.48 20.18 -8.00
CA THR A 347 50.60 20.52 -6.88
C THR A 347 49.19 20.00 -7.11
N MET A 348 48.57 19.47 -6.07
CA MET A 348 47.14 19.21 -5.97
C MET A 348 46.56 19.90 -4.74
N ALA A 349 45.37 20.46 -4.86
CA ALA A 349 44.64 21.10 -3.77
C ALA A 349 43.15 20.79 -3.82
N VAL A 350 42.51 20.72 -2.66
CA VAL A 350 41.06 20.57 -2.50
C VAL A 350 40.57 21.58 -1.46
N THR A 351 39.39 22.14 -1.66
CA THR A 351 38.75 23.03 -0.68
C THR A 351 37.55 22.33 -0.09
N LEU A 352 37.47 22.32 1.24
CA LEU A 352 36.43 21.66 2.01
C LEU A 352 35.83 22.66 3.01
N ASP A 353 34.55 22.51 3.29
CA ASP A 353 33.86 23.22 4.36
C ASP A 353 33.78 22.33 5.60
N PHE A 354 34.41 22.75 6.70
CA PHE A 354 34.39 22.02 7.97
C PHE A 354 33.24 22.50 8.86
N THR A 355 32.24 21.65 9.08
CA THR A 355 31.04 21.95 9.90
C THR A 355 31.33 21.97 11.40
N GLN A 356 32.43 21.35 11.82
CA GLN A 356 32.96 21.34 13.19
C GLN A 356 34.49 21.32 13.20
N ASP A 357 35.09 21.54 14.37
CA ASP A 357 36.52 21.27 14.56
C ASP A 357 36.77 19.76 14.40
N GLY A 358 37.88 19.38 13.76
CA GLY A 358 38.23 17.98 13.51
C GLY A 358 39.67 17.83 13.09
N ASP A 359 39.96 16.83 12.26
CA ASP A 359 41.31 16.50 11.80
C ASP A 359 41.33 16.21 10.28
N VAL A 360 42.49 16.43 9.66
CA VAL A 360 42.82 15.94 8.31
C VAL A 360 43.91 14.89 8.45
N THR A 361 43.63 13.68 8.00
CA THR A 361 44.55 12.54 8.08
C THR A 361 44.85 12.01 6.68
N PHE A 362 46.11 11.64 6.41
CA PHE A 362 46.50 11.01 5.16
C PHE A 362 47.76 10.17 5.32
N TRP A 363 47.93 9.20 4.43
CA TRP A 363 49.15 8.44 4.27
C TRP A 363 50.06 9.11 3.24
N TYR A 364 51.36 9.09 3.50
CA TYR A 364 52.35 9.64 2.56
C TYR A 364 53.60 8.76 2.47
N ARG A 365 54.25 8.82 1.30
CA ARG A 365 55.53 8.16 1.01
C ARG A 365 56.41 9.08 0.19
N VAL A 366 57.72 9.06 0.45
CA VAL A 366 58.71 9.92 -0.22
C VAL A 366 59.90 9.10 -0.66
N SER A 367 60.33 9.28 -1.91
CA SER A 367 61.55 8.68 -2.48
C SER A 367 62.28 9.73 -3.32
N THR A 368 62.92 10.68 -2.62
CA THR A 368 63.52 11.89 -3.18
C THR A 368 64.94 12.12 -2.64
N GLU A 369 65.59 13.21 -3.07
CA GLU A 369 66.86 13.67 -2.52
C GLU A 369 66.73 14.16 -1.07
N VAL A 370 67.57 13.66 -0.16
CA VAL A 370 67.54 14.08 1.26
C VAL A 370 67.91 15.57 1.39
N ASN A 371 67.01 16.36 1.99
CA ASN A 371 67.12 17.80 2.23
C ASN A 371 67.06 18.73 0.99
N TYR A 372 66.61 18.25 -0.17
CA TYR A 372 66.54 19.07 -1.39
C TYR A 372 65.16 19.03 -2.05
N ASP A 373 64.66 17.83 -2.32
CA ASP A 373 63.38 17.61 -2.98
C ASP A 373 62.32 17.27 -1.94
N TYR A 374 61.27 18.08 -1.85
CA TYR A 374 60.31 18.02 -0.75
C TYR A 374 58.89 17.74 -1.22
N LEU A 375 58.21 16.81 -0.53
CA LEU A 375 56.76 16.87 -0.37
C LEU A 375 56.44 17.90 0.72
N ARG A 376 55.49 18.79 0.46
CA ARG A 376 55.01 19.80 1.42
C ARG A 376 53.50 19.74 1.53
N PHE A 377 53.00 19.83 2.76
CA PHE A 377 51.57 19.91 3.04
C PHE A 377 51.21 21.27 3.67
N TYR A 378 50.14 21.88 3.18
CA TYR A 378 49.66 23.18 3.64
C TYR A 378 48.17 23.12 3.99
N ILE A 379 47.78 23.91 5.00
CA ILE A 379 46.39 24.28 5.29
C ILE A 379 46.31 25.79 5.13
N ASP A 380 45.45 26.27 4.24
CA ASP A 380 45.26 27.70 3.89
C ASP A 380 46.56 28.41 3.52
N GLY A 381 47.43 27.72 2.79
CA GLY A 381 48.75 28.22 2.41
C GLY A 381 49.78 28.30 3.55
N THR A 382 49.44 27.89 4.77
CA THR A 382 50.37 27.74 5.88
C THR A 382 51.01 26.35 5.86
N LEU A 383 52.34 26.30 5.74
CA LEU A 383 53.10 25.04 5.73
C LEU A 383 52.95 24.34 7.08
N GLN A 384 52.36 23.13 7.05
CA GLN A 384 52.25 22.29 8.23
C GLN A 384 53.51 21.45 8.42
N ASN A 385 54.01 20.84 7.33
CA ASN A 385 55.20 19.99 7.37
C ASN A 385 55.82 19.80 5.98
N GLU A 386 57.08 19.33 5.96
CA GLU A 386 57.80 18.97 4.75
C GLU A 386 58.67 17.72 4.94
N TRP A 387 58.75 16.90 3.90
CA TRP A 387 59.47 15.62 3.93
C TRP A 387 60.36 15.48 2.70
N SER A 388 61.56 14.94 2.91
CA SER A 388 62.52 14.65 1.84
C SER A 388 63.28 13.35 2.14
N GLY A 389 63.99 12.82 1.16
CA GLY A 389 64.74 11.58 1.31
C GLY A 389 63.90 10.33 1.05
N VAL A 390 64.12 9.27 1.84
CA VAL A 390 63.35 8.02 1.71
C VAL A 390 62.54 7.80 2.98
N VAL A 391 61.22 7.94 2.86
CA VAL A 391 60.24 7.73 3.91
C VAL A 391 59.29 6.63 3.44
N ALA A 392 59.15 5.55 4.23
CA ALA A 392 58.15 4.52 3.99
C ALA A 392 56.75 5.06 4.27
N TRP A 393 55.70 4.39 3.77
CA TRP A 393 54.31 4.75 4.06
C TRP A 393 54.12 5.03 5.55
N SER A 394 53.72 6.26 5.84
CA SER A 394 53.51 6.77 7.19
C SER A 394 52.23 7.60 7.19
N GLU A 395 51.44 7.47 8.24
CA GLU A 395 50.25 8.27 8.45
C GLU A 395 50.61 9.57 9.18
N ILE A 396 49.90 10.64 8.87
CA ILE A 396 49.96 11.87 9.64
C ILE A 396 48.59 12.54 9.71
N SER A 397 48.33 13.21 10.83
CA SER A 397 47.07 13.90 11.12
C SER A 397 47.34 15.32 11.62
N TYR A 398 46.50 16.26 11.23
CA TYR A 398 46.55 17.66 11.65
C TYR A 398 45.17 18.17 12.07
N PRO A 399 45.08 18.87 13.21
CA PRO A 399 43.82 19.48 13.63
C PRO A 399 43.44 20.62 12.69
N ILE A 400 42.15 20.74 12.45
CA ILE A 400 41.55 21.76 11.61
C ILE A 400 40.29 22.30 12.29
N THR A 401 40.06 23.60 12.15
CA THR A 401 38.93 24.26 12.80
C THR A 401 37.69 24.24 11.90
N THR A 402 36.53 24.51 12.47
CA THR A 402 35.33 24.79 11.67
C THR A 402 35.55 25.97 10.72
N GLY A 403 35.04 25.86 9.51
CA GLY A 403 35.14 26.86 8.44
C GLY A 403 35.66 26.27 7.13
N GLN A 404 35.70 27.11 6.10
CA GLN A 404 36.25 26.73 4.80
C GLN A 404 37.78 26.69 4.85
N HIS A 405 38.35 25.59 4.39
CA HIS A 405 39.80 25.38 4.37
C HIS A 405 40.27 24.79 3.04
N THR A 406 41.45 25.22 2.58
CA THR A 406 42.12 24.63 1.41
C THR A 406 43.30 23.77 1.85
N LEU A 407 43.24 22.48 1.54
CA LEU A 407 44.30 21.50 1.76
C LEU A 407 45.17 21.43 0.50
N THR A 408 46.49 21.48 0.63
CA THR A 408 47.40 21.50 -0.53
C THR A 408 48.61 20.61 -0.32
N TRP A 409 48.88 19.74 -1.30
CA TRP A 409 50.09 18.93 -1.40
C TRP A 409 50.92 19.39 -2.58
N THR A 410 52.17 19.74 -2.33
CA THR A 410 53.11 20.18 -3.36
C THR A 410 54.38 19.36 -3.31
N TYR A 411 54.73 18.75 -4.44
CA TYR A 411 56.09 18.29 -4.69
C TYR A 411 56.92 19.41 -5.31
N TYR A 412 58.08 19.70 -4.73
CA TYR A 412 59.03 20.72 -5.19
C TYR A 412 60.40 20.11 -5.41
N LYS A 413 60.97 20.30 -6.60
CA LYS A 413 62.36 19.93 -6.92
C LYS A 413 63.29 21.14 -6.85
N ASP A 414 64.47 20.92 -6.30
CA ASP A 414 65.50 21.95 -6.17
C ASP A 414 66.25 22.24 -7.49
N ILE A 415 67.38 22.95 -7.44
CA ILE A 415 68.14 23.40 -8.63
C ILE A 415 69.06 22.34 -9.25
N SER A 416 69.33 21.18 -8.63
CA SER A 416 70.28 20.20 -9.19
C SER A 416 70.19 18.79 -8.60
N VAL A 417 70.36 17.79 -9.49
CA VAL A 417 70.48 16.34 -9.22
C VAL A 417 69.12 15.64 -9.04
N SER A 418 69.06 14.40 -9.52
CA SER A 418 67.95 13.46 -9.41
C SER A 418 68.50 12.24 -8.68
N SER A 419 67.86 11.80 -7.60
CA SER A 419 68.25 10.59 -6.89
C SER A 419 67.06 9.86 -6.28
N ASN A 420 67.21 8.53 -6.18
CA ASN A 420 66.10 7.62 -5.91
C ASN A 420 65.05 7.64 -7.04
N SER A 421 63.76 7.66 -6.70
CA SER A 421 62.68 7.68 -7.70
C SER A 421 62.31 9.09 -8.18
N ASP A 422 62.72 10.12 -7.43
CA ASP A 422 62.24 11.51 -7.56
C ASP A 422 60.70 11.61 -7.48
N THR A 423 60.09 10.80 -6.63
CA THR A 423 58.63 10.64 -6.57
C THR A 423 58.14 10.70 -5.13
N VAL A 424 56.96 11.28 -4.97
CA VAL A 424 56.20 11.33 -3.72
C VAL A 424 54.79 10.82 -3.98
N TRP A 425 54.22 10.16 -2.98
CA TRP A 425 52.89 9.60 -3.03
C TRP A 425 52.07 10.02 -1.82
N VAL A 426 50.76 10.19 -2.03
CA VAL A 426 49.76 10.48 -1.00
C VAL A 426 48.59 9.53 -1.22
N ASP A 427 48.04 9.01 -0.13
CA ASP A 427 46.97 8.02 -0.19
C ASP A 427 46.04 8.11 1.02
N ASP A 428 44.89 7.44 0.94
CA ASP A 428 43.92 7.27 2.02
C ASP A 428 43.67 8.57 2.81
N ILE A 429 43.31 9.65 2.09
CA ILE A 429 43.02 10.95 2.69
C ILE A 429 41.66 10.85 3.38
N THR A 430 41.54 11.32 4.61
CA THR A 430 40.31 11.34 5.40
C THR A 430 40.22 12.63 6.22
N THR A 431 39.00 13.06 6.50
CA THR A 431 38.73 14.26 7.31
C THR A 431 37.66 13.98 8.36
N GLU A 432 37.71 14.67 9.49
CA GLU A 432 36.60 14.72 10.44
C GLU A 432 36.00 16.13 10.38
N GLY A 433 34.69 16.24 10.16
CA GLY A 433 33.97 17.50 9.99
C GLY A 433 34.01 18.16 8.59
N GLY A 434 34.85 17.73 7.63
CA GLY A 434 34.96 18.31 6.29
C GLY A 434 34.00 17.73 5.23
N VAL A 435 33.37 18.60 4.44
CA VAL A 435 32.57 18.25 3.24
C VAL A 435 32.99 19.07 2.02
N LEU A 436 32.65 18.63 0.80
CA LEU A 436 32.80 19.48 -0.39
C LEU A 436 31.79 20.65 -0.35
N PRO A 437 32.21 21.87 -0.74
CA PRO A 437 31.39 23.09 -0.69
C PRO A 437 30.31 23.19 -1.77
#